data_AF-A0A8H3FZA4-F1
#
_entry.id   AF-A0A8H3FZA4-F1
#
_cell.length_a   1.000
_cell.length_b   1.000
_cell.length_c   1.000
_cell.angle_alpha   90.00
_cell.angle_beta   90.00
_cell.angle_gamma   90.00
#
_symmetry.space_group_name_H-M   'P 1'
#
loop_
_entity.id
_entity.type
_entity.pdbx_description
1 polymer ?
#
loop_
_entity_poly.entity_id
_entity_poly.type
_entity_poly.pdbx_seq_one_letter_code
_entity_poly.pdbx_strand_id
1 'polypeptide(L)'
;MDPFSLVVGITGLLSLASQTIKLTKAYVQSTKHAKDTATEMLQELDVLHFNLSHLDKLLKSEEVARPFDPTSVLVSSTNACRTKLTTIYHKLDGAGQSRLKQLVWPLSKDDHQETIIQLRAFSQWIQFSLTVDGCALLSKTSAEVLAILTKQLDTFRLLGDVDRRTRSIEQSLTNQAQMLRDDRAVEEREKALNWLSTVKHEQKHHDVRMPRMDGTGEWLLNEVAFRSWRDNSRSRDNVLWCHGIQGSGKSVLA
;
A
#
# COMPACT_ATOMS: atom_id res chain seq x y z
N MET A 1 -25.18 -1.23 25.45
CA MET A 1 -26.49 -0.56 25.35
C MET A 1 -27.37 -1.41 24.44
N ASP A 2 -28.65 -1.49 24.76
CA ASP A 2 -29.65 -1.96 23.79
C ASP A 2 -29.61 -1.06 22.53
N PRO A 3 -29.77 -1.64 21.33
CA PRO A 3 -29.77 -0.86 20.07
C PRO A 3 -30.75 0.31 20.11
N PHE A 4 -31.85 0.14 20.84
CA PHE A 4 -32.91 1.12 20.99
C PHE A 4 -32.46 2.38 21.75
N SER A 5 -31.71 2.25 22.85
CA SER A 5 -31.16 3.43 23.57
C SER A 5 -30.25 4.30 22.71
N LEU A 6 -29.44 3.69 21.83
CA LEU A 6 -28.59 4.47 20.92
C LEU A 6 -29.41 5.18 19.84
N VAL A 7 -30.39 4.48 19.24
CA VAL A 7 -31.31 5.07 18.26
C VAL A 7 -32.06 6.25 18.87
N VAL A 8 -32.62 6.08 20.08
CA VAL A 8 -33.27 7.16 20.84
C VAL A 8 -32.30 8.31 21.09
N GLY A 9 -31.05 7.98 21.45
CA GLY A 9 -30.00 8.97 21.65
C GLY A 9 -29.70 9.80 20.40
N ILE A 10 -29.67 9.17 19.23
CA ILE A 10 -29.39 9.83 17.94
C ILE A 10 -30.61 10.61 17.45
N THR A 11 -31.83 10.08 17.61
CA THR A 11 -33.07 10.83 17.37
C THR A 11 -33.13 12.09 18.26
N GLY A 12 -32.76 11.98 19.54
CA GLY A 12 -32.69 13.12 20.45
C GLY A 12 -31.66 14.17 20.04
N LEU A 13 -30.49 13.71 19.57
CA LEU A 13 -29.46 14.57 18.97
C LEU A 13 -29.95 15.28 17.71
N LEU A 14 -30.65 14.58 16.83
CA LEU A 14 -31.23 15.14 15.61
C LEU A 14 -32.18 16.29 15.97
N SER A 15 -33.10 16.06 16.93
CA SER A 15 -34.00 17.09 17.43
C SER A 15 -33.25 18.29 18.03
N LEU A 16 -32.23 18.03 18.85
CA LEU A 16 -31.41 19.10 19.44
C LEU A 16 -30.70 19.92 18.36
N ALA A 17 -30.10 19.27 17.37
CA ALA A 17 -29.47 19.94 16.23
C ALA A 17 -30.48 20.80 15.47
N SER A 18 -31.70 20.29 15.18
CA SER A 18 -32.75 21.07 14.53
C SER A 18 -33.13 22.32 15.34
N GLN A 19 -33.22 22.22 16.67
CA GLN A 19 -33.53 23.35 17.55
C GLN A 19 -32.41 24.40 17.54
N THR A 20 -31.16 23.96 17.63
CA THR A 20 -29.98 24.83 17.55
C THR A 20 -29.91 25.55 16.20
N ILE A 21 -30.19 24.85 15.09
CA ILE A 21 -30.27 25.44 13.75
C ILE A 21 -31.33 26.55 13.71
N LYS A 22 -32.53 26.32 14.28
CA LYS A 22 -33.60 27.33 14.33
C LYS A 22 -33.15 28.59 15.08
N LEU A 23 -32.50 28.44 16.24
CA LEU A 23 -31.97 29.57 17.01
C LEU A 23 -30.89 30.33 16.25
N THR A 24 -29.93 29.62 15.66
CA THR A 24 -28.86 30.23 14.84
C THR A 24 -29.44 30.97 13.63
N LYS A 25 -30.42 30.38 12.94
CA LYS A 25 -31.09 30.99 11.79
C LYS A 25 -31.86 32.25 12.18
N ALA A 26 -32.57 32.23 13.31
CA ALA A 26 -33.27 33.41 13.83
C ALA A 26 -32.28 34.56 14.13
N TYR A 27 -31.10 34.24 14.64
CA TYR A 27 -30.03 35.22 14.88
C TYR A 27 -29.50 35.83 13.57
N VAL A 28 -29.20 34.98 12.57
CA VAL A 28 -28.74 35.41 11.24
C VAL A 28 -29.76 36.34 10.57
N GLN A 29 -31.06 36.05 10.69
CA GLN A 29 -32.14 36.87 10.11
C GLN A 29 -32.36 38.19 10.85
N SER A 30 -32.10 38.25 12.15
CA SER A 30 -32.35 39.44 12.99
C SER A 30 -31.22 40.47 12.94
N THR A 31 -30.07 40.13 12.36
CA THR A 31 -28.89 41.00 12.31
C THR A 31 -28.58 41.40 10.86
N LYS A 32 -28.72 42.71 10.56
CA LYS A 32 -28.57 43.28 9.19
C LYS A 32 -27.19 43.07 8.57
N HIS A 33 -26.18 42.81 9.40
CA HIS A 33 -24.84 42.37 9.06
C HIS A 33 -24.55 41.11 9.86
N ALA A 34 -25.18 40.00 9.49
CA ALA A 34 -24.85 38.70 10.04
C ALA A 34 -23.32 38.55 9.95
N LYS A 35 -22.64 38.50 11.10
CA LYS A 35 -21.21 38.22 11.16
C LYS A 35 -21.03 36.89 10.41
N ASP A 36 -20.18 36.84 9.38
CA ASP A 36 -19.92 35.63 8.57
C ASP A 36 -19.78 34.36 9.43
N THR A 37 -19.24 34.53 10.64
CA THR A 37 -19.23 33.62 11.78
C THR A 37 -20.54 32.86 12.05
N ALA A 38 -21.68 33.54 12.18
CA ALA A 38 -22.97 32.89 12.48
C ALA A 38 -23.49 32.07 11.29
N THR A 39 -23.21 32.53 10.07
CA THR A 39 -23.54 31.82 8.83
C THR A 39 -22.69 30.56 8.68
N GLU A 40 -21.39 30.63 8.99
CA GLU A 40 -20.49 29.47 9.02
C GLU A 40 -20.99 28.41 10.03
N MET A 41 -21.37 28.83 11.25
CA MET A 41 -21.95 27.93 12.25
C MET A 41 -23.22 27.25 11.74
N LEU A 42 -24.10 28.01 11.07
CA LEU A 42 -25.34 27.47 10.52
C LEU A 42 -25.06 26.38 9.49
N GLN A 43 -24.12 26.62 8.57
CA GLN A 43 -23.72 25.64 7.56
C GLN A 43 -23.20 24.34 8.19
N GLU A 44 -22.32 24.44 9.18
CA GLU A 44 -21.78 23.25 9.85
C GLU A 44 -22.84 22.48 10.64
N LEU A 45 -23.79 23.19 11.27
CA LEU A 45 -24.91 22.56 11.96
C LEU A 45 -25.86 21.85 10.98
N ASP A 46 -26.12 22.45 9.80
CA ASP A 46 -26.94 21.83 8.75
C ASP A 46 -26.28 20.54 8.22
N VAL A 47 -24.96 20.56 7.97
CA VAL A 47 -24.20 19.37 7.58
C VAL A 47 -24.27 18.29 8.66
N LEU A 48 -24.08 18.66 9.93
CA LEU A 48 -24.16 17.72 11.04
C LEU A 48 -25.57 17.11 11.15
N HIS A 49 -26.61 17.92 11.04
CA HIS A 49 -28.00 17.47 11.08
C HIS A 49 -28.33 16.51 9.93
N PHE A 50 -27.87 16.82 8.71
CA PHE A 50 -28.02 15.93 7.56
C PHE A 50 -27.38 14.57 7.82
N ASN A 51 -26.12 14.55 8.28
CA ASN A 51 -25.39 13.34 8.60
C ASN A 51 -26.08 12.53 9.72
N LEU A 52 -26.53 13.19 10.79
CA LEU A 52 -27.30 12.57 11.88
C LEU A 52 -28.61 11.94 11.38
N SER A 53 -29.30 12.59 10.44
CA SER A 53 -30.54 12.05 9.87
C SER A 53 -30.32 10.78 9.05
N HIS A 54 -29.16 10.68 8.38
CA HIS A 54 -28.76 9.49 7.65
C HIS A 54 -28.38 8.36 8.61
N LEU A 55 -27.64 8.69 9.68
CA LEU A 55 -27.28 7.71 10.70
C LEU A 55 -28.51 7.18 11.44
N ASP A 56 -29.47 8.04 11.76
CA ASP A 56 -30.75 7.65 12.36
C ASP A 56 -31.53 6.65 11.48
N LYS A 57 -31.59 6.89 10.17
CA LYS A 57 -32.22 5.98 9.20
C LYS A 57 -31.47 4.65 9.12
N LEU A 58 -30.13 4.68 9.08
CA LEU A 58 -29.29 3.49 9.00
C LEU A 58 -29.43 2.61 10.25
N LEU A 59 -29.49 3.20 11.43
CA LEU A 59 -29.65 2.43 12.68
C LEU A 59 -31.06 1.91 12.89
N LYS A 60 -32.06 2.52 12.23
CA LYS A 60 -33.44 2.04 12.21
C LYS A 60 -33.67 0.97 11.14
N SER A 61 -32.75 0.75 10.21
CA SER A 61 -32.87 -0.32 9.21
C SER A 61 -32.60 -1.69 9.85
N GLU A 62 -33.30 -2.72 9.37
CA GLU A 62 -33.20 -4.09 9.90
C GLU A 62 -31.79 -4.68 9.74
N GLU A 63 -30.96 -4.15 8.84
CA GLU A 63 -29.59 -4.62 8.56
C GLU A 63 -28.59 -4.33 9.70
N VAL A 64 -28.89 -3.37 10.58
CA VAL A 64 -27.96 -2.88 11.61
C VAL A 64 -28.43 -3.19 13.03
N ALA A 65 -29.43 -4.07 13.19
CA ALA A 65 -29.94 -4.52 14.48
C ALA A 65 -28.90 -5.38 15.26
N ARG A 66 -27.83 -4.73 15.74
CA ARG A 66 -26.76 -5.32 16.53
C ARG A 66 -26.63 -4.58 17.87
N PRO A 67 -26.41 -5.30 18.98
CA PRO A 67 -26.15 -4.67 20.27
C PRO A 67 -24.83 -3.89 20.23
N PHE A 68 -24.86 -2.66 20.74
CA PHE A 68 -23.68 -1.79 20.83
C PHE A 68 -23.04 -1.92 22.21
N ASP A 69 -21.72 -1.98 22.26
CA ASP A 69 -21.03 -1.88 23.55
C ASP A 69 -21.31 -0.49 24.18
N PRO A 70 -21.63 -0.38 25.49
CA PRO A 70 -21.82 0.91 26.16
C PRO A 70 -20.61 1.87 26.05
N THR A 71 -19.42 1.31 25.90
CA THR A 71 -18.14 2.01 25.72
C THR A 71 -17.68 2.01 24.25
N SER A 72 -18.56 1.58 23.34
CA SER A 72 -18.29 1.64 21.91
C SER A 72 -17.94 3.07 21.48
N VAL A 73 -17.14 3.16 20.43
CA VAL A 73 -16.76 4.46 19.86
C VAL A 73 -18.02 5.20 19.38
N LEU A 74 -19.03 4.49 18.86
CA LEU A 74 -20.32 5.06 18.47
C LEU A 74 -21.07 5.72 19.63
N VAL A 75 -21.22 5.04 20.76
CA VAL A 75 -21.90 5.61 21.93
C VAL A 75 -21.11 6.79 22.50
N SER A 76 -19.78 6.67 22.60
CA SER A 76 -18.91 7.71 23.17
C SER A 76 -18.93 8.99 22.34
N SER A 77 -18.77 8.88 21.02
CA SER A 77 -18.82 10.02 20.10
C SER A 77 -20.20 10.67 20.05
N THR A 78 -21.27 9.86 20.10
CA THR A 78 -22.66 10.34 20.19
C THR A 78 -22.86 11.19 21.45
N ASN A 79 -22.37 10.71 22.60
CA ASN A 79 -22.48 11.45 23.86
C ASN A 79 -21.64 12.74 23.85
N ALA A 80 -20.43 12.71 23.30
CA ALA A 80 -19.59 13.90 23.13
C ALA A 80 -20.29 14.97 22.25
N CYS A 81 -20.87 14.54 21.13
CA CYS A 81 -21.65 15.40 20.23
C CYS A 81 -22.84 16.02 20.98
N ARG A 82 -23.55 15.23 21.80
CA ARG A 82 -24.69 15.72 22.59
C ARG A 82 -24.28 16.80 23.57
N THR A 83 -23.24 16.56 24.36
CA THR A 83 -22.73 17.54 25.33
C THR A 83 -22.37 18.86 24.66
N LYS A 84 -21.69 18.80 23.51
CA LYS A 84 -21.30 20.01 22.78
C LYS A 84 -22.51 20.74 22.19
N LEU A 85 -23.43 20.03 21.52
CA LEU A 85 -24.65 20.64 20.98
C LEU A 85 -25.52 21.27 22.07
N THR A 86 -25.64 20.63 23.24
CA THR A 86 -26.37 21.18 24.39
C THR A 86 -25.73 22.48 24.89
N THR A 87 -24.39 22.53 24.92
CA THR A 87 -23.65 23.75 25.30
C THR A 87 -23.90 24.89 24.31
N ILE A 88 -23.87 24.60 23.00
CA ILE A 88 -24.16 25.58 21.96
C ILE A 88 -25.61 26.08 22.08
N TYR A 89 -26.56 25.15 22.24
CA TYR A 89 -27.97 25.45 22.41
C TYR A 89 -28.20 26.41 23.58
N HIS A 90 -27.67 26.11 24.77
CA HIS A 90 -27.85 26.98 25.94
C HIS A 90 -27.20 28.36 25.78
N LYS A 91 -26.04 28.46 25.12
CA LYS A 91 -25.40 29.75 24.82
C LYS A 91 -26.27 30.60 23.88
N LEU A 92 -26.90 29.98 22.89
CA LEU A 92 -27.79 30.66 21.93
C LEU A 92 -29.14 31.03 22.54
N ASP A 93 -29.75 30.11 23.30
CA ASP A 93 -31.04 30.32 23.97
C ASP A 93 -30.94 31.44 25.01
N GLY A 94 -29.87 31.44 25.83
CA GLY A 94 -29.61 32.49 26.81
C GLY A 94 -29.39 33.88 26.17
N ALA A 95 -28.84 33.93 24.96
CA ALA A 95 -28.71 35.18 24.21
C ALA A 95 -30.06 35.67 23.66
N GLY A 96 -30.97 34.74 23.34
CA GLY A 96 -32.32 35.01 22.85
C GLY A 96 -33.26 35.63 23.89
N GLN A 97 -33.00 35.47 25.18
CA GLN A 97 -33.88 35.98 26.26
C GLN A 97 -33.79 37.49 26.50
N SER A 98 -32.77 38.18 25.97
CA SER A 98 -32.59 39.63 26.14
C SER A 98 -32.48 40.33 24.79
N ARG A 99 -33.37 41.31 24.52
CA ARG A 99 -33.38 42.10 23.27
C ARG A 99 -32.06 42.81 22.96
N LEU A 100 -31.27 43.15 23.99
CA LEU A 100 -29.94 43.76 23.82
C LEU A 100 -28.85 42.72 23.53
N LYS A 101 -28.95 41.50 24.09
CA LYS A 101 -28.00 40.41 23.83
C LYS A 101 -28.26 39.68 22.51
N GLN A 102 -29.47 39.79 21.95
CA GLN A 102 -29.82 39.27 20.63
C GLN A 102 -29.01 39.89 19.48
N LEU A 103 -28.38 41.05 19.70
CA LEU A 103 -27.61 41.76 18.68
C LEU A 103 -26.13 41.36 18.65
N VAL A 104 -25.66 40.59 19.63
CA VAL A 104 -24.25 40.20 19.77
C VAL A 104 -24.13 38.68 19.78
N TRP A 105 -23.27 38.16 18.90
CA TRP A 105 -23.02 36.73 18.79
C TRP A 105 -22.47 36.20 20.12
N PRO A 106 -23.09 35.17 20.72
CA PRO A 106 -22.79 34.78 22.10
C PRO A 106 -21.49 33.98 22.27
N LEU A 107 -20.90 33.47 21.19
CA LEU A 107 -19.60 32.80 21.24
C LEU A 107 -18.48 33.83 21.00
N SER A 108 -17.40 33.71 21.78
CA SER A 108 -16.16 34.44 21.48
C SER A 108 -15.54 33.93 20.17
N LYS A 109 -14.57 34.65 19.60
CA LYS A 109 -13.91 34.24 18.37
C LYS A 109 -13.24 32.86 18.53
N ASP A 110 -12.55 32.65 19.65
CA ASP A 110 -11.84 31.39 19.93
C ASP A 110 -12.83 30.24 20.18
N ASP A 111 -13.88 30.49 20.99
CA ASP A 111 -14.93 29.51 21.28
C ASP A 111 -15.73 29.14 20.02
N HIS A 112 -15.92 30.08 19.10
CA HIS A 112 -16.53 29.82 17.81
C HIS A 112 -15.64 28.92 16.94
N GLN A 113 -14.36 29.25 16.77
CA GLN A 113 -13.42 28.44 15.97
C GLN A 113 -13.30 27.02 16.52
N GLU A 114 -13.15 26.88 17.84
CA GLU A 114 -13.11 25.57 18.49
C GLU A 114 -14.40 24.77 18.23
N THR A 115 -15.55 25.45 18.30
CA THR A 115 -16.85 24.83 18.06
C THR A 115 -16.99 24.37 16.60
N ILE A 116 -16.56 25.17 15.62
CA ILE A 116 -16.57 24.78 14.20
C ILE A 116 -15.70 23.55 13.97
N ILE A 117 -14.48 23.51 14.53
CA ILE A 117 -13.57 22.36 14.41
C ILE A 117 -14.24 21.09 14.97
N GLN A 118 -14.89 21.20 16.13
CA GLN A 118 -15.56 20.06 16.75
C GLN A 118 -16.78 19.59 15.96
N LEU A 119 -17.61 20.51 15.43
CA LEU A 119 -18.75 20.15 14.58
C LEU A 119 -18.30 19.45 13.29
N ARG A 120 -17.24 19.94 12.65
CA ARG A 120 -16.63 19.28 11.48
C ARG A 120 -16.13 17.88 11.81
N ALA A 121 -15.46 17.73 12.96
CA ALA A 121 -14.98 16.42 13.41
C ALA A 121 -16.14 15.44 13.66
N PHE A 122 -17.23 15.90 14.29
CA PHE A 122 -18.44 15.06 14.46
C PHE A 122 -19.06 14.68 13.11
N SER A 123 -19.15 15.62 12.17
CA SER A 123 -19.66 15.35 10.83
C SER A 123 -18.82 14.30 10.09
N GLN A 124 -17.49 14.43 10.10
CA GLN A 124 -16.58 13.45 9.50
C GLN A 124 -16.72 12.07 10.14
N TRP A 125 -16.86 12.02 11.45
CA TRP A 125 -17.03 10.78 12.18
C TRP A 125 -18.36 10.08 11.86
N ILE A 126 -19.47 10.83 11.74
CA ILE A 126 -20.74 10.27 11.29
C ILE A 126 -20.64 9.79 9.84
N GLN A 127 -19.97 10.54 8.97
CA GLN A 127 -19.74 10.08 7.58
C GLN A 127 -18.95 8.77 7.55
N PHE A 128 -17.96 8.60 8.42
CA PHE A 128 -17.25 7.33 8.58
C PHE A 128 -18.19 6.22 9.07
N SER A 129 -19.08 6.49 10.02
CA SER A 129 -20.05 5.49 10.51
C SER A 129 -21.05 5.02 9.46
N LEU A 130 -21.32 5.84 8.45
CA LEU A 130 -22.17 5.51 7.31
C LEU A 130 -21.48 4.65 6.25
N THR A 131 -20.16 4.42 6.35
CA THR A 131 -19.45 3.51 5.43
C THR A 131 -19.77 2.05 5.76
N VAL A 132 -19.61 1.16 4.77
CA VAL A 132 -19.98 -0.28 4.83
C VAL A 132 -19.43 -0.96 6.08
N ASP A 133 -18.15 -0.72 6.41
CA ASP A 133 -17.51 -1.32 7.59
C ASP A 133 -17.51 -0.39 8.81
N GLY A 134 -17.74 0.91 8.62
CA GLY A 134 -17.59 1.91 9.66
C GLY A 134 -18.53 1.70 10.85
N CYS A 135 -19.78 1.34 10.60
CA CYS A 135 -20.75 1.07 11.67
C CYS A 135 -20.34 -0.15 12.53
N ALA A 136 -19.89 -1.23 11.88
CA ALA A 136 -19.43 -2.45 12.55
C ALA A 136 -18.12 -2.24 13.31
N LEU A 137 -17.25 -1.36 12.81
CA LEU A 137 -16.02 -0.98 13.50
C LEU A 137 -16.32 -0.09 14.71
N LEU A 138 -17.22 0.89 14.56
CA LEU A 138 -17.58 1.82 15.63
C LEU A 138 -18.49 1.21 16.70
N SER A 139 -19.14 0.08 16.42
CA SER A 139 -19.88 -0.68 17.45
C SER A 139 -18.94 -1.36 18.46
N LYS A 140 -17.66 -1.45 18.14
CA LYS A 140 -16.61 -2.00 18.99
C LYS A 140 -16.01 -0.91 19.88
N THR A 141 -15.30 -1.34 20.93
CA THR A 141 -14.53 -0.44 21.78
C THR A 141 -13.26 0.02 21.07
N SER A 142 -12.67 1.15 21.50
CA SER A 142 -11.42 1.64 20.90
C SER A 142 -10.28 0.63 21.03
N ALA A 143 -10.20 -0.10 22.15
CA ALA A 143 -9.22 -1.16 22.37
C ALA A 143 -9.39 -2.31 21.36
N GLU A 144 -10.62 -2.73 21.09
CA GLU A 144 -10.90 -3.76 20.09
C GLU A 144 -10.58 -3.31 18.67
N VAL A 145 -10.89 -2.07 18.32
CA VAL A 145 -10.53 -1.50 17.01
C VAL A 145 -9.02 -1.50 16.82
N LEU A 146 -8.27 -1.08 17.83
CA LEU A 146 -6.80 -1.12 17.81
C LEU A 146 -6.26 -2.55 17.68
N ALA A 147 -6.86 -3.52 18.38
CA ALA A 147 -6.49 -4.92 18.27
C ALA A 147 -6.73 -5.47 16.85
N ILE A 148 -7.85 -5.11 16.21
CA ILE A 148 -8.15 -5.48 14.83
C ILE A 148 -7.11 -4.90 13.87
N LEU A 149 -6.80 -3.60 13.99
CA LEU A 149 -5.80 -2.94 13.13
C LEU A 149 -4.41 -3.55 13.32
N THR A 150 -4.04 -3.87 14.56
CA THR A 150 -2.77 -4.54 14.87
C THR A 150 -2.71 -5.91 14.21
N LYS A 151 -3.78 -6.70 14.32
CA LYS A 151 -3.87 -8.01 13.68
C LYS A 151 -3.80 -7.92 12.14
N GLN A 152 -4.41 -6.90 11.54
CA GLN A 152 -4.30 -6.66 10.10
C GLN A 152 -2.86 -6.36 9.69
N LEU A 153 -2.15 -5.52 10.44
CA LEU A 153 -0.72 -5.23 10.19
C LEU A 153 0.15 -6.49 10.27
N ASP A 154 -0.08 -7.36 11.25
CA ASP A 154 0.66 -8.62 11.37
C ASP A 154 0.34 -9.59 10.22
N THR A 155 -0.90 -9.60 9.75
CA THR A 155 -1.30 -10.38 8.57
C THR A 155 -0.56 -9.91 7.32
N PHE A 156 -0.44 -8.59 7.12
CA PHE A 156 0.34 -8.02 6.02
C PHE A 156 1.82 -8.39 6.09
N ARG A 157 2.41 -8.42 7.29
CA ARG A 157 3.79 -8.86 7.49
C ARG A 157 4.00 -10.32 7.07
N LEU A 158 3.12 -11.21 7.53
CA LEU A 158 3.15 -12.63 7.17
C LEU A 158 3.02 -12.83 5.65
N LEU A 159 2.16 -12.06 4.99
CA LEU A 159 2.00 -12.10 3.54
C LEU A 159 3.30 -11.72 2.82
N GLY A 160 4.01 -10.69 3.32
CA GLY A 160 5.31 -10.31 2.79
C GLY A 160 6.37 -11.41 2.90
N ASP A 161 6.35 -12.19 3.98
CA ASP A 161 7.27 -13.32 4.15
C ASP A 161 6.94 -14.50 3.24
N VAL A 162 5.64 -14.78 3.02
CA VAL A 162 5.20 -15.78 2.05
C VAL A 162 5.67 -15.38 0.65
N ASP A 163 5.45 -14.14 0.24
CA ASP A 163 5.86 -13.63 -1.07
C ASP A 163 7.39 -13.73 -1.28
N ARG A 164 8.20 -13.37 -0.28
CA ARG A 164 9.66 -13.57 -0.32
C ARG A 164 10.05 -15.03 -0.54
N ARG A 165 9.40 -15.97 0.17
CA ARG A 165 9.67 -17.40 0.03
C ARG A 165 9.26 -17.90 -1.36
N THR A 166 8.10 -17.49 -1.86
CA THR A 166 7.62 -17.84 -3.20
C THR A 166 8.62 -17.40 -4.27
N ARG A 167 9.10 -16.14 -4.23
CA ARG A 167 10.12 -15.67 -5.18
C ARG A 167 11.42 -16.46 -5.10
N SER A 168 11.85 -16.82 -3.90
CA SER A 168 13.05 -17.65 -3.72
C SER A 168 12.88 -19.04 -4.34
N ILE A 169 11.69 -19.64 -4.22
CA ILE A 169 11.36 -20.92 -4.85
C ILE A 169 11.33 -20.78 -6.38
N GLU A 170 10.69 -19.75 -6.92
CA GLU A 170 10.64 -19.48 -8.36
C GLU A 170 12.04 -19.34 -8.97
N GLN A 171 12.93 -18.62 -8.28
CA GLN A 171 14.32 -18.46 -8.72
C GLN A 171 15.07 -19.79 -8.69
N SER A 172 14.88 -20.60 -7.65
CA SER A 172 15.50 -21.92 -7.55
C SER A 172 15.03 -22.85 -8.67
N LEU A 173 13.72 -22.88 -8.95
CA LEU A 173 13.14 -23.66 -10.05
C LEU A 173 13.66 -23.23 -11.42
N THR A 174 13.79 -21.91 -11.64
CA THR A 174 14.34 -21.37 -12.89
C THR A 174 15.79 -21.82 -13.08
N ASN A 175 16.60 -21.76 -12.02
CA ASN A 175 17.99 -22.22 -12.07
C ASN A 175 18.08 -23.73 -12.36
N GLN A 176 17.24 -24.56 -11.71
CA GLN A 176 17.20 -25.99 -11.96
C GLN A 176 16.77 -26.32 -13.40
N ALA A 177 15.76 -25.62 -13.92
CA ALA A 177 15.31 -25.78 -15.30
C ALA A 177 16.41 -25.43 -16.31
N GLN A 178 17.22 -24.40 -16.01
CA GLN A 178 18.36 -24.02 -16.83
C GLN A 178 19.45 -25.10 -16.81
N MET A 179 19.83 -25.61 -15.63
CA MET A 179 20.82 -26.69 -15.50
C MET A 179 20.42 -27.93 -16.30
N LEU A 180 19.14 -28.35 -16.23
CA LEU A 180 18.64 -29.50 -17.00
C LEU A 180 18.70 -29.28 -18.52
N ARG A 181 18.50 -28.05 -18.99
CA ARG A 181 18.63 -27.73 -20.42
C ARG A 181 20.09 -27.79 -20.86
N ASP A 182 20.99 -27.26 -20.04
CA ASP A 182 22.42 -27.25 -20.33
C ASP A 182 22.98 -28.68 -20.35
N ASP A 183 22.63 -29.52 -19.36
CA ASP A 183 23.00 -30.93 -19.32
C ASP A 183 22.50 -31.70 -20.55
N ARG A 184 21.25 -31.45 -20.95
CA ARG A 184 20.67 -32.07 -22.15
C ARG A 184 21.39 -31.63 -23.43
N ALA A 185 21.78 -30.35 -23.52
CA ALA A 185 22.54 -29.84 -24.66
C ALA A 185 23.94 -30.46 -24.75
N VAL A 186 24.60 -30.69 -23.61
CA VAL A 186 25.88 -31.41 -23.53
C VAL A 186 25.69 -32.86 -24.01
N GLU A 187 24.67 -33.56 -23.52
CA GLU A 187 24.40 -34.95 -23.90
C GLU A 187 24.08 -35.09 -25.40
N GLU A 188 23.29 -34.17 -25.96
CA GLU A 188 22.98 -34.13 -27.39
C GLU A 188 24.23 -33.88 -28.24
N ARG A 189 25.12 -32.98 -27.80
CA ARG A 189 26.41 -32.72 -28.46
C ARG A 189 27.29 -33.97 -28.44
N GLU A 190 27.42 -34.65 -27.30
CA GLU A 190 28.21 -35.88 -27.19
C GLU A 190 27.66 -36.99 -28.10
N LYS A 191 26.33 -37.17 -28.14
CA LYS A 191 25.69 -38.13 -29.06
C LYS A 191 26.00 -37.82 -30.51
N ALA A 192 25.91 -36.57 -30.92
CA ALA A 192 26.22 -36.15 -32.29
C ALA A 192 27.70 -36.39 -32.65
N LEU A 193 28.63 -36.07 -31.74
CA LEU A 193 30.06 -36.29 -31.96
C LEU A 193 30.40 -37.78 -32.08
N ASN A 194 29.85 -38.62 -31.19
CA ASN A 194 30.04 -40.06 -31.22
C ASN A 194 29.43 -40.71 -32.47
N TRP A 195 28.32 -40.16 -33.00
CA TRP A 195 27.74 -40.62 -34.27
C TRP A 195 28.62 -40.27 -35.47
N LEU A 196 29.22 -39.07 -35.50
CA LEU A 196 30.09 -38.63 -36.60
C LEU A 196 31.42 -39.41 -36.66
N SER A 197 31.98 -39.77 -35.51
CA SER A 197 33.27 -40.47 -35.43
C SER A 197 33.40 -41.24 -34.12
N THR A 198 33.82 -42.50 -34.19
CA THR A 198 34.17 -43.31 -33.02
C THR A 198 35.53 -42.94 -32.43
N VAL A 199 36.29 -42.08 -33.11
CA VAL A 199 37.60 -41.62 -32.63
C VAL A 199 37.39 -40.56 -31.56
N LYS A 200 37.89 -40.81 -30.35
CA LYS A 200 37.88 -39.84 -29.24
C LYS A 200 38.88 -38.71 -29.52
N HIS A 201 38.50 -37.78 -30.39
CA HIS A 201 39.34 -36.67 -30.81
C HIS A 201 39.83 -35.84 -29.62
N GLU A 202 38.96 -35.59 -28.63
CA GLU A 202 39.32 -34.86 -27.41
C GLU A 202 40.39 -35.56 -26.59
N GLN A 203 40.26 -36.88 -26.36
CA GLN A 203 41.28 -37.68 -25.69
C GLN A 203 42.59 -37.63 -26.48
N LYS A 204 42.54 -37.79 -27.80
CA LYS A 204 43.73 -37.74 -28.65
C LYS A 204 44.42 -36.36 -28.60
N HIS A 205 43.66 -35.27 -28.61
CA HIS A 205 44.19 -33.92 -28.45
C HIS A 205 44.80 -33.72 -27.06
N HIS A 206 44.13 -34.22 -26.02
CA HIS A 206 44.64 -34.20 -24.65
C HIS A 206 45.97 -34.96 -24.54
N ASP A 207 46.03 -36.20 -25.03
CA ASP A 207 47.22 -37.06 -25.01
C ASP A 207 48.39 -36.43 -25.79
N VAL A 208 48.11 -35.71 -26.88
CA VAL A 208 49.12 -34.97 -27.66
C VAL A 208 49.56 -33.68 -26.97
N ARG A 209 48.71 -33.07 -26.15
CA ARG A 209 49.00 -31.86 -25.38
C ARG A 209 49.75 -32.14 -24.08
N MET A 210 49.47 -33.27 -23.43
CA MET A 210 50.05 -33.67 -22.15
C MET A 210 51.60 -33.60 -22.08
N PRO A 211 52.36 -33.93 -23.13
CA PRO A 211 53.82 -33.84 -23.11
C PRO A 211 54.39 -32.42 -23.24
N ARG A 212 53.56 -31.38 -23.45
CA ARG A 212 54.03 -30.00 -23.57
C ARG A 212 54.58 -29.53 -22.22
N MET A 213 55.82 -29.04 -22.21
CA MET A 213 56.39 -28.34 -21.06
C MET A 213 56.11 -26.85 -21.14
N ASP A 214 56.24 -26.14 -20.02
CA ASP A 214 56.13 -24.68 -19.98
C ASP A 214 57.10 -24.04 -20.99
N GLY A 215 56.59 -23.07 -21.77
CA GLY A 215 57.32 -22.45 -22.89
C GLY A 215 57.23 -23.19 -24.23
N THR A 216 56.59 -24.37 -24.30
CA THR A 216 56.40 -25.09 -25.57
C THR A 216 55.57 -24.26 -26.55
N GLY A 217 56.14 -23.96 -27.71
CA GLY A 217 55.47 -23.20 -28.78
C GLY A 217 55.53 -21.68 -28.61
N GLU A 218 56.16 -21.15 -27.57
CA GLU A 218 56.28 -19.70 -27.33
C GLU A 218 57.00 -18.98 -28.49
N TRP A 219 57.99 -19.64 -29.09
CA TRP A 219 58.70 -19.13 -30.27
C TRP A 219 57.74 -18.89 -31.46
N LEU A 220 56.76 -19.77 -31.68
CA LEU A 220 55.76 -19.65 -32.75
C LEU A 220 54.77 -18.53 -32.44
N LEU A 221 54.31 -18.43 -31.19
CA LEU A 221 53.39 -17.38 -30.74
C LEU A 221 54.01 -15.98 -30.83
N ASN A 222 55.34 -15.90 -30.77
CA ASN A 222 56.11 -14.68 -30.92
C ASN A 222 56.53 -14.38 -32.37
N GLU A 223 56.29 -15.31 -33.29
CA GLU A 223 56.65 -15.14 -34.68
C GLU A 223 55.73 -14.11 -35.37
N VAL A 224 56.33 -13.22 -36.15
CA VAL A 224 55.60 -12.17 -36.88
C VAL A 224 54.59 -12.77 -37.85
N ALA A 225 54.92 -13.90 -38.49
CA ALA A 225 54.04 -14.62 -39.39
C ALA A 225 52.76 -15.12 -38.69
N PHE A 226 52.90 -15.73 -37.51
CA PHE A 226 51.77 -16.21 -36.72
C PHE A 226 50.85 -15.08 -36.26
N ARG A 227 51.42 -14.00 -35.71
CA ARG A 227 50.66 -12.83 -35.24
C ARG A 227 49.94 -12.12 -36.38
N SER A 228 50.61 -11.97 -37.52
CA SER A 228 50.02 -11.42 -38.74
C SER A 228 48.83 -12.27 -39.21
N TRP A 229 48.96 -13.60 -39.24
CA TRP A 229 47.84 -14.49 -39.60
C TRP A 229 46.67 -14.42 -38.59
N ARG A 230 46.96 -14.41 -37.28
CA ARG A 230 45.93 -14.40 -36.22
C ARG A 230 45.14 -13.09 -36.18
N ASP A 231 45.83 -11.95 -36.26
CA ASP A 231 45.25 -10.64 -35.96
C ASP A 231 44.77 -9.89 -37.22
N ASN A 232 45.19 -10.30 -38.41
CA ASN A 232 44.86 -9.61 -39.66
C ASN A 232 43.64 -10.23 -40.36
N SER A 233 42.43 -9.90 -39.89
CA SER A 233 41.16 -10.36 -40.48
C SER A 233 40.86 -9.84 -41.90
N ARG A 234 41.80 -9.17 -42.57
CA ARG A 234 41.64 -8.59 -43.93
C ARG A 234 42.65 -9.11 -44.96
N SER A 235 43.56 -10.01 -44.60
CA SER A 235 44.44 -10.67 -45.58
C SER A 235 43.67 -11.75 -46.35
N ARG A 236 44.08 -12.05 -47.59
CA ARG A 236 43.50 -13.15 -48.40
C ARG A 236 43.98 -14.54 -47.96
N ASP A 237 44.93 -14.60 -47.04
CA ASP A 237 45.64 -15.81 -46.64
C ASP A 237 45.10 -16.34 -45.32
N ASN A 238 44.04 -17.16 -45.39
CA ASN A 238 43.41 -17.78 -44.20
C ASN A 238 44.20 -18.99 -43.65
N VAL A 239 45.33 -19.34 -44.26
CA VAL A 239 46.09 -20.56 -43.97
C VAL A 239 47.50 -20.20 -43.53
N LEU A 240 47.87 -20.60 -42.31
CA LEU A 240 49.25 -20.58 -41.83
C LEU A 240 49.86 -21.97 -41.97
N TRP A 241 50.99 -22.07 -42.68
CA TRP A 241 51.66 -23.34 -42.92
C TRP A 241 52.86 -23.54 -41.99
N CYS A 242 52.74 -24.48 -41.05
CA CYS A 242 53.84 -24.88 -40.16
C CYS A 242 54.60 -26.08 -40.75
N HIS A 243 55.75 -25.86 -41.37
CA HIS A 243 56.58 -26.92 -41.97
C HIS A 243 57.75 -27.35 -41.07
N GLY A 244 58.21 -28.59 -41.24
CA GLY A 244 59.37 -29.12 -40.55
C GLY A 244 59.58 -30.61 -40.84
N ILE A 245 60.74 -31.14 -40.49
CA ILE A 245 61.08 -32.56 -40.71
C ILE A 245 60.14 -33.51 -39.96
N GLN A 246 60.08 -34.78 -40.37
CA GLN A 246 59.31 -35.79 -39.64
C GLN A 246 59.81 -35.89 -38.19
N GLY A 247 58.91 -35.97 -37.22
CA GLY A 247 59.26 -36.00 -35.79
C GLY A 247 59.58 -34.64 -35.15
N SER A 248 59.55 -33.52 -35.90
CA SER A 248 59.85 -32.18 -35.37
C SER A 248 58.82 -31.59 -34.37
N GLY A 249 57.88 -32.40 -33.88
CA GLY A 249 56.88 -31.96 -32.88
C GLY A 249 55.70 -31.12 -33.41
N LYS A 250 55.51 -31.00 -34.73
CA LYS A 250 54.39 -30.19 -35.31
C LYS A 250 53.02 -30.52 -34.74
N SER A 251 52.69 -31.82 -34.60
CA SER A 251 51.40 -32.25 -34.03
C SER A 251 51.29 -31.97 -32.54
N VAL A 252 52.41 -31.92 -31.81
CA VAL A 252 52.44 -31.56 -30.40
C VAL A 252 52.31 -30.05 -30.23
N LEU A 253 52.69 -29.23 -31.22
CA LEU A 253 52.54 -27.77 -31.19
C LEU A 253 51.10 -27.29 -31.50
N ALA A 254 50.42 -27.93 -32.45
CA ALA A 254 49.03 -27.63 -32.83
C ALA A 254 48.04 -28.06 -31.74
#